data_AF-A0A852JLM5-F1
#
_entry.id   AF-A0A852JLM5-F1
#
_cell.length_a   1.000
_cell.length_b   1.000
_cell.length_c   1.000
_cell.angle_alpha   90.00
_cell.angle_beta   90.00
_cell.angle_gamma   90.00
#
_symmetry.space_group_name_H-M   'P 1'
#
loop_
_entity.id
_entity.type
_entity.pdbx_description
1 polymer ?
#
loop_
_entity_poly.entity_id
_entity_poly.type
_entity_poly.pdbx_seq_one_letter_code
_entity_poly.pdbx_strand_id
1 'polypeptide(L)'
;MPGYSEFYFNVDHGYLEGLVRGFKGGILTSADYVNLAQCETLEDLKLHLQTTDYGNFLANETGPLTVSTIDEKLKTKLLTEFHYFRNHAFEPLATFLNFVTYSYMIDNVILLITGTLHQRPIAELVPKCHPLGSFEQMEAVSIASNPTELFNAILVDTPLAAFFQDCLSENDLDEMNIEIMRNKLYKASYLEAFYKFCEKQGGTTAEIMRPILEVRNIQSLFI
;
A
#
# COMPACT_ATOMS: atom_id res chain seq x y z
N MET A 1 6.99 -21.41 -18.85
CA MET A 1 8.08 -22.41 -18.90
C MET A 1 9.20 -21.91 -18.00
N PRO A 2 9.58 -22.65 -16.95
CA PRO A 2 10.64 -22.25 -16.04
C PRO A 2 11.99 -22.35 -16.78
N GLY A 3 12.74 -21.26 -16.85
CA GLY A 3 14.09 -21.21 -17.45
C GLY A 3 14.28 -20.27 -18.64
N TYR A 4 13.21 -19.79 -19.29
CA TYR A 4 13.30 -18.81 -20.40
C TYR A 4 12.85 -17.40 -20.03
N SER A 5 12.32 -17.20 -18.81
CA SER A 5 11.82 -15.89 -18.35
C SER A 5 12.93 -14.83 -18.32
N GLU A 6 14.16 -15.20 -17.99
CA GLU A 6 15.30 -14.29 -17.91
C GLU A 6 15.67 -13.66 -19.25
N PHE A 7 15.45 -14.38 -20.37
CA PHE A 7 15.81 -13.90 -21.70
C PHE A 7 14.89 -12.79 -22.23
N TYR A 8 13.62 -12.78 -21.80
CA TYR A 8 12.63 -11.80 -22.25
C TYR A 8 12.26 -10.78 -21.16
N PHE A 9 12.61 -11.02 -19.90
CA PHE A 9 12.33 -10.13 -18.78
C PHE A 9 12.85 -8.71 -19.00
N ASN A 10 14.09 -8.60 -19.50
CA ASN A 10 14.73 -7.31 -19.70
C ASN A 10 14.10 -6.45 -20.82
N VAL A 11 13.29 -7.05 -21.69
CA VAL A 11 12.61 -6.34 -22.79
C VAL A 11 11.57 -5.37 -22.22
N ASP A 12 10.76 -5.83 -21.27
CA ASP A 12 9.63 -5.04 -20.72
C ASP A 12 9.88 -4.54 -19.29
N HIS A 13 10.83 -5.13 -18.56
CA HIS A 13 11.03 -4.85 -17.12
C HIS A 13 12.46 -4.44 -16.73
N GLY A 14 13.43 -4.52 -17.64
CA GLY A 14 14.84 -4.24 -17.32
C GLY A 14 15.08 -2.81 -16.83
N TYR A 15 14.41 -1.82 -17.42
CA TYR A 15 14.48 -0.43 -16.97
C TYR A 15 13.97 -0.26 -15.54
N LEU A 16 12.81 -0.84 -15.22
CA LEU A 16 12.21 -0.73 -13.89
C LEU A 16 13.01 -1.51 -12.86
N GLU A 17 13.58 -2.66 -13.21
CA GLU A 17 14.46 -3.40 -12.31
C GLU A 17 15.71 -2.58 -11.94
N GLY A 18 16.36 -1.97 -12.95
CA GLY A 18 17.51 -1.09 -12.72
C GLY A 18 17.16 0.09 -11.82
N LEU A 19 15.98 0.68 -12.03
CA LEU A 19 15.51 1.80 -11.20
C LEU A 19 15.18 1.38 -9.76
N VAL A 20 14.49 0.25 -9.55
CA VAL A 20 14.22 -0.30 -8.20
C VAL A 20 15.53 -0.59 -7.47
N ARG A 21 16.52 -1.18 -8.17
CA ARG A 21 17.84 -1.44 -7.57
C ARG A 21 18.59 -0.16 -7.23
N GLY A 22 18.43 0.90 -8.03
CA GLY A 22 18.91 2.24 -7.72
C GLY A 22 18.30 2.77 -6.43
N PHE A 23 16.97 2.73 -6.29
CA PHE A 23 16.28 3.19 -5.08
C PHE A 23 16.62 2.35 -3.84
N LYS A 24 16.87 1.05 -4.02
CA LYS A 24 17.40 0.20 -2.95
C LYS A 24 18.73 0.72 -2.41
N GLY A 25 19.57 1.30 -3.28
CA GLY A 25 20.84 1.93 -2.88
C GLY A 25 20.67 3.13 -1.95
N GLY A 26 19.53 3.80 -2.00
CA GLY A 26 19.20 4.95 -1.15
C GLY A 26 18.56 4.61 0.19
N ILE A 27 18.40 3.32 0.51
CA ILE A 27 17.94 2.90 1.84
C ILE A 27 19.05 3.19 2.84
N LEU A 28 18.68 3.87 3.94
CA LEU A 28 19.59 4.24 5.02
C LEU A 28 20.37 3.03 5.54
N THR A 29 21.68 3.20 5.63
CA THR A 29 22.59 2.19 6.15
C THR A 29 22.67 2.27 7.68
N SER A 30 23.28 1.26 8.30
CA SER A 30 23.53 1.27 9.75
C SER A 30 24.34 2.49 10.19
N ALA A 31 25.25 3.01 9.35
CA ALA A 31 26.01 4.22 9.66
C ALA A 31 25.11 5.47 9.70
N ASP A 32 24.16 5.57 8.77
CA ASP A 32 23.20 6.68 8.73
C ASP A 32 22.30 6.67 9.97
N TYR A 33 21.81 5.49 10.40
CA TYR A 33 21.03 5.37 11.62
C TYR A 33 21.79 5.79 12.89
N VAL A 34 23.11 5.52 12.96
CA VAL A 34 23.94 5.99 14.08
C VAL A 34 24.02 7.51 14.10
N ASN A 35 24.15 8.16 12.94
CA ASN A 35 24.16 9.63 12.86
C ASN A 35 22.79 10.22 13.24
N LEU A 36 21.69 9.62 12.77
CA LEU A 36 20.33 10.06 13.11
C LEU A 36 20.04 9.92 14.61
N ALA A 37 20.57 8.89 15.27
CA ALA A 37 20.40 8.68 16.71
C ALA A 37 21.14 9.74 17.57
N GLN A 38 22.12 10.44 17.00
CA GLN A 38 22.88 11.50 17.68
C GLN A 38 22.26 12.89 17.49
N CYS A 39 21.19 13.02 16.70
CA CYS A 39 20.51 14.30 16.49
C CYS A 39 19.77 14.76 17.76
N GLU A 40 19.96 16.01 18.15
CA GLU A 40 19.29 16.60 19.32
C GLU A 40 18.01 17.34 18.93
N THR A 41 17.93 17.83 17.68
CA THR A 41 16.77 18.57 17.15
C THR A 41 16.27 18.01 15.82
N LEU A 42 15.04 18.38 15.45
CA LEU A 42 14.45 18.01 14.14
C LEU A 42 15.16 18.71 12.97
N GLU A 43 15.81 19.85 13.20
CA GLU A 43 16.61 20.52 12.17
C GLU A 43 17.92 19.77 11.91
N ASP A 44 18.55 19.21 12.94
CA ASP A 44 19.72 18.34 12.78
C ASP A 44 19.36 17.10 11.96
N LEU A 45 18.20 16.49 12.28
CA LEU A 45 17.67 15.35 11.52
C LEU A 45 17.47 15.71 10.04
N LYS A 46 16.89 16.88 9.75
CA LYS A 46 16.71 17.37 8.38
C LYS A 46 18.05 17.55 7.67
N LEU A 47 19.03 18.18 8.32
CA LEU A 47 20.36 18.39 7.74
C LEU A 47 21.05 17.06 7.40
N HIS A 48 20.96 16.07 8.29
CA HIS A 48 21.50 14.73 8.03
C HIS A 48 20.76 14.02 6.90
N LEU A 49 19.42 14.07 6.86
CA LEU A 49 18.65 13.47 5.77
C LEU A 49 18.93 14.14 4.42
N GLN A 50 19.28 15.42 4.38
CA GLN A 50 19.69 16.10 3.14
C GLN A 50 20.98 15.54 2.54
N THR A 51 21.86 14.95 3.36
CA THR A 51 23.09 14.30 2.87
C THR A 51 22.84 12.91 2.29
N THR A 52 21.64 12.37 2.49
CA THR A 52 21.21 11.06 1.96
C THR A 52 20.36 11.23 0.69
N ASP A 53 19.94 10.12 0.08
CA ASP A 53 19.07 10.12 -1.11
C ASP A 53 17.65 10.67 -0.86
N TYR A 54 17.30 10.96 0.41
CA TYR A 54 16.09 11.72 0.75
C TYR A 54 16.18 13.18 0.29
N GLY A 55 17.40 13.72 0.19
CA GLY A 55 17.69 15.04 -0.36
C GLY A 55 16.88 16.17 0.28
N ASN A 56 16.50 17.15 -0.53
CA ASN A 56 15.83 18.37 -0.09
C ASN A 56 14.29 18.24 -0.01
N PHE A 57 13.77 17.10 0.47
CA PHE A 57 12.32 16.87 0.54
C PHE A 57 11.58 17.82 1.50
N LEU A 58 12.30 18.45 2.44
CA LEU A 58 11.79 19.44 3.41
C LEU A 58 12.18 20.89 3.09
N ALA A 59 12.67 21.18 1.88
CA ALA A 59 13.16 22.53 1.54
C ALA A 59 12.06 23.60 1.45
N ASN A 60 10.83 23.20 1.15
CA ASN A 60 9.69 24.12 1.01
C ASN A 60 8.96 24.40 2.34
N GLU A 61 9.30 23.68 3.41
CA GLU A 61 8.72 23.90 4.74
C GLU A 61 9.46 25.05 5.42
N THR A 62 8.78 26.18 5.56
CA THR A 62 9.31 27.42 6.18
C THR A 62 8.87 27.58 7.64
N GLY A 63 7.98 26.70 8.12
CA GLY A 63 7.48 26.68 9.50
C GLY A 63 8.28 25.75 10.43
N PRO A 64 7.94 25.71 11.73
CA PRO A 64 8.56 24.78 12.66
C PRO A 64 8.31 23.34 12.22
N LEU A 65 9.39 22.56 12.04
CA LEU A 65 9.29 21.14 11.70
C LEU A 65 8.53 20.39 12.78
N THR A 66 7.52 19.64 12.36
CA THR A 66 6.80 18.71 13.22
C THR A 66 7.01 17.29 12.74
N VAL A 67 6.91 16.33 13.67
CA VAL A 67 7.03 14.90 13.34
C VAL A 67 5.97 14.48 12.31
N SER A 68 4.76 15.02 12.40
CA SER A 68 3.68 14.77 11.43
C SER A 68 4.03 15.25 10.03
N THR A 69 4.63 16.44 9.89
CA THR A 69 5.04 16.96 8.57
C THR A 69 6.14 16.09 7.95
N ILE A 70 7.09 15.61 8.76
CA ILE A 70 8.16 14.73 8.27
C ILE A 70 7.57 13.40 7.79
N ASP A 71 6.71 12.76 8.60
CA ASP A 71 6.04 11.50 8.25
C ASP A 71 5.21 11.63 6.96
N GLU A 72 4.43 12.72 6.82
CA GLU A 72 3.63 12.98 5.63
C GLU A 72 4.51 13.11 4.39
N LYS A 73 5.57 13.94 4.43
CA LYS A 73 6.44 14.16 3.26
C LYS A 73 7.22 12.91 2.87
N LEU A 74 7.68 12.12 3.84
CA LEU A 74 8.33 10.83 3.58
C LEU A 74 7.38 9.86 2.87
N LYS A 75 6.13 9.78 3.34
CA LYS A 75 5.08 8.99 2.69
C LYS A 75 4.77 9.50 1.28
N THR A 76 4.67 10.82 1.08
CA THR A 76 4.43 11.42 -0.25
C THR A 76 5.55 11.10 -1.23
N LYS A 77 6.82 11.14 -0.78
CA LYS A 77 7.97 10.78 -1.61
C LYS A 77 7.89 9.31 -2.04
N LEU A 78 7.69 8.40 -1.08
CA LEU A 78 7.52 6.97 -1.36
C LEU A 78 6.37 6.70 -2.33
N LEU A 79 5.25 7.40 -2.15
CA LEU A 79 4.08 7.28 -3.01
C LEU A 79 4.35 7.76 -4.44
N THR A 80 5.04 8.89 -4.59
CA THR A 80 5.41 9.43 -5.90
C THR A 80 6.31 8.45 -6.65
N GLU A 81 7.29 7.88 -5.95
CA GLU A 81 8.18 6.84 -6.48
C GLU A 81 7.40 5.57 -6.87
N PHE A 82 6.47 5.11 -6.03
CA PHE A 82 5.62 3.96 -6.32
C PHE A 82 4.72 4.17 -7.55
N HIS A 83 4.06 5.33 -7.65
CA HIS A 83 3.24 5.67 -8.82
C HIS A 83 4.07 5.75 -10.09
N TYR A 84 5.32 6.25 -10.00
CA TYR A 84 6.21 6.23 -11.14
C TYR A 84 6.44 4.81 -11.66
N PHE A 85 6.73 3.85 -10.78
CA PHE A 85 6.84 2.44 -11.19
C PHE A 85 5.54 1.91 -11.77
N ARG A 86 4.41 2.19 -11.12
CA ARG A 86 3.11 1.69 -11.54
C ARG A 86 2.69 2.18 -12.92
N ASN A 87 3.00 3.43 -13.25
CA ASN A 87 2.65 4.07 -14.52
C ASN A 87 3.51 3.58 -15.69
N HIS A 88 4.73 3.12 -15.41
CA HIS A 88 5.65 2.60 -16.42
C HIS A 88 5.69 1.07 -16.48
N ALA A 89 4.96 0.38 -15.60
CA ALA A 89 4.89 -1.07 -15.58
C ALA A 89 3.93 -1.59 -16.66
N PHE A 90 4.41 -2.55 -17.44
CA PHE A 90 3.59 -3.36 -18.35
C PHE A 90 3.09 -4.62 -17.65
N GLU A 91 2.06 -5.26 -18.21
CA GLU A 91 1.65 -6.60 -17.75
C GLU A 91 2.79 -7.60 -17.95
N PRO A 92 3.10 -8.48 -16.96
CA PRO A 92 2.33 -8.78 -15.74
C PRO A 92 2.70 -7.94 -14.49
N LEU A 93 3.72 -7.08 -14.57
CA LEU A 93 4.21 -6.28 -13.44
C LEU A 93 3.19 -5.25 -12.95
N ALA A 94 2.39 -4.68 -13.87
CA ALA A 94 1.30 -3.77 -13.52
C ALA A 94 0.30 -4.43 -12.56
N THR A 95 -0.16 -5.64 -12.89
CA THR A 95 -1.04 -6.42 -12.01
C THR A 95 -0.38 -6.75 -10.68
N PHE A 96 0.91 -7.11 -10.67
CA PHE A 96 1.66 -7.36 -9.43
C PHE A 96 1.68 -6.12 -8.51
N LEU A 97 1.96 -4.94 -9.06
CA LEU A 97 1.95 -3.69 -8.31
C LEU A 97 0.54 -3.32 -7.81
N ASN A 98 -0.51 -3.62 -8.58
CA ASN A 98 -1.89 -3.47 -8.10
C ASN A 98 -2.16 -4.33 -6.87
N PHE A 99 -1.72 -5.60 -6.86
CA PHE A 99 -1.87 -6.46 -5.68
C PHE A 99 -1.22 -5.83 -4.44
N VAL A 100 -0.04 -5.21 -4.57
CA VAL A 100 0.60 -4.51 -3.44
C VAL A 100 -0.29 -3.38 -2.89
N THR A 101 -0.99 -2.64 -3.76
CA THR A 101 -1.92 -1.57 -3.34
C THR A 101 -3.19 -2.10 -2.67
N TYR A 102 -3.65 -3.30 -3.01
CA TYR A 102 -4.90 -3.86 -2.48
C TYR A 102 -4.89 -4.04 -0.97
N SER A 103 -3.73 -4.33 -0.37
CA SER A 103 -3.58 -4.36 1.10
C SER A 103 -4.02 -3.02 1.70
N TYR A 104 -3.47 -1.91 1.22
CA TYR A 104 -3.80 -0.57 1.70
C TYR A 104 -5.23 -0.15 1.34
N MET A 105 -5.75 -0.60 0.20
CA MET A 105 -7.14 -0.36 -0.17
C MET A 105 -8.10 -1.06 0.80
N ILE A 106 -7.83 -2.31 1.18
CA ILE A 106 -8.65 -3.03 2.18
C ILE A 106 -8.64 -2.26 3.51
N ASP A 107 -7.48 -1.83 4.00
CA ASP A 107 -7.41 -1.05 5.25
C ASP A 107 -8.21 0.25 5.16
N ASN A 108 -8.11 0.96 4.04
CA ASN A 108 -8.88 2.18 3.81
C ASN A 108 -10.39 1.92 3.78
N VAL A 109 -10.82 0.87 3.09
CA VAL A 109 -12.24 0.50 3.02
C VAL A 109 -12.78 0.15 4.41
N ILE A 110 -12.04 -0.64 5.18
CA ILE A 110 -12.41 -0.98 6.57
C ILE A 110 -12.49 0.29 7.42
N LEU A 111 -11.51 1.20 7.33
CA LEU A 111 -11.51 2.48 8.05
C LEU A 111 -12.74 3.34 7.71
N LEU A 112 -13.11 3.42 6.42
CA LEU A 112 -14.24 4.19 5.94
C LEU A 112 -15.58 3.62 6.44
N ILE A 113 -15.76 2.30 6.36
CA ILE A 113 -16.98 1.63 6.84
C ILE A 113 -17.11 1.79 8.37
N THR A 114 -16.05 1.53 9.13
CA THR A 114 -16.06 1.70 10.59
C THR A 114 -16.34 3.15 10.98
N GLY A 115 -15.73 4.12 10.31
CA GLY A 115 -15.98 5.53 10.58
C GLY A 115 -17.43 5.95 10.27
N THR A 116 -18.03 5.38 9.23
CA THR A 116 -19.43 5.63 8.86
C THR A 116 -20.41 5.01 9.87
N LEU A 117 -20.11 3.82 10.41
CA LEU A 117 -20.88 3.25 11.54
C LEU A 117 -20.89 4.17 12.75
N HIS A 118 -19.74 4.80 13.05
CA HIS A 118 -19.61 5.78 14.12
C HIS A 118 -20.15 7.17 13.78
N GLN A 119 -20.87 7.32 12.64
CA GLN A 119 -21.45 8.57 12.17
C GLN A 119 -20.42 9.70 11.98
N ARG A 120 -19.17 9.34 11.67
CA ARG A 120 -18.13 10.32 11.32
C ARG A 120 -18.24 10.67 9.85
N PRO A 121 -18.15 11.97 9.49
CA PRO A 121 -18.20 12.37 8.10
C PRO A 121 -16.99 11.82 7.34
N ILE A 122 -17.22 11.28 6.14
CA ILE A 122 -16.16 10.68 5.31
C ILE A 122 -15.06 11.70 5.00
N ALA A 123 -15.40 12.98 4.84
CA ALA A 123 -14.44 14.06 4.65
C ALA A 123 -13.38 14.17 5.76
N GLU A 124 -13.67 13.73 6.99
CA GLU A 124 -12.69 13.68 8.09
C GLU A 124 -11.88 12.38 8.12
N LEU A 125 -12.37 11.34 7.46
CA LEU A 125 -11.72 10.03 7.36
C LEU A 125 -10.74 9.96 6.19
N VAL A 126 -11.05 10.61 5.06
CA VAL A 126 -10.21 10.63 3.85
C VAL A 126 -8.76 11.06 4.15
N PRO A 127 -8.49 12.13 4.93
CA PRO A 127 -7.11 12.50 5.28
C PRO A 127 -6.36 11.46 6.13
N LYS A 128 -7.08 10.53 6.76
CA LYS A 128 -6.51 9.45 7.58
C LYS A 128 -6.26 8.17 6.77
N CYS A 129 -6.79 8.09 5.55
CA CYS A 129 -6.56 6.97 4.67
C CYS A 129 -5.11 6.92 4.20
N HIS A 130 -4.58 5.70 4.03
CA HIS A 130 -3.26 5.50 3.47
C HIS A 130 -3.26 5.87 1.98
N PRO A 131 -2.37 6.74 1.51
CA PRO A 131 -2.49 7.29 0.17
C PRO A 131 -2.16 6.25 -0.93
N LEU A 132 -1.39 5.18 -0.65
CA LEU A 132 -1.21 4.05 -1.59
C LEU A 132 -2.51 3.25 -1.85
N GLY A 133 -3.51 3.37 -0.97
CA GLY A 133 -4.80 2.72 -1.11
C GLY A 133 -5.91 3.66 -1.56
N SER A 134 -5.57 4.85 -2.08
CA SER A 134 -6.56 5.76 -2.66
C SER A 134 -7.06 5.23 -4.00
N PHE A 135 -8.34 5.40 -4.27
CA PHE A 135 -8.98 5.07 -5.55
C PHE A 135 -9.52 6.35 -6.21
N GLU A 136 -9.58 6.38 -7.55
CA GLU A 136 -9.86 7.58 -8.35
C GLU A 136 -11.19 8.26 -7.98
N GLN A 137 -12.19 7.50 -7.53
CA GLN A 137 -13.53 8.00 -7.18
C GLN A 137 -13.75 8.18 -5.67
N MET A 138 -12.68 8.43 -4.90
CA MET A 138 -12.77 8.80 -3.47
C MET A 138 -13.81 9.91 -3.19
N GLU A 139 -13.94 10.88 -4.10
CA GLU A 139 -14.93 11.95 -4.00
C GLU A 139 -16.38 11.45 -4.12
N ALA A 140 -16.66 10.46 -4.98
CA ALA A 140 -18.01 9.90 -5.14
C ALA A 140 -18.43 9.11 -3.88
N VAL A 141 -17.47 8.42 -3.28
CA VAL A 141 -17.64 7.67 -2.03
C VAL A 141 -17.96 8.60 -0.85
N SER A 142 -17.48 9.86 -0.87
CA SER A 142 -17.75 10.85 0.19
C SER A 142 -19.22 11.29 0.30
N ILE A 143 -20.05 10.99 -0.71
CA ILE A 143 -21.48 11.33 -0.76
C ILE A 143 -22.33 10.27 -0.03
N ALA A 144 -21.80 9.06 0.16
CA ALA A 144 -22.54 7.96 0.78
C ALA A 144 -22.90 8.30 2.23
N SER A 145 -24.20 8.19 2.55
CA SER A 145 -24.73 8.55 3.87
C SER A 145 -24.96 7.35 4.77
N ASN A 146 -24.97 6.14 4.21
CA ASN A 146 -25.12 4.90 4.97
C ASN A 146 -23.99 3.89 4.62
N PRO A 147 -23.64 2.99 5.55
CA PRO A 147 -22.58 2.01 5.36
C PRO A 147 -22.82 1.10 4.15
N THR A 148 -24.08 0.76 3.84
CA THR A 148 -24.45 -0.13 2.72
C THR A 148 -24.23 0.53 1.36
N GLU A 149 -24.60 1.81 1.20
CA GLU A 149 -24.35 2.63 0.02
C GLU A 149 -22.85 2.84 -0.16
N LEU A 150 -22.15 3.16 0.93
CA LEU A 150 -20.71 3.31 0.93
C LEU A 150 -20.03 2.03 0.44
N PHE A 151 -20.47 0.91 1.00
CA PHE A 151 -19.96 -0.40 0.66
C PHE A 151 -20.22 -0.75 -0.81
N ASN A 152 -21.45 -0.54 -1.30
CA ASN A 152 -21.81 -0.80 -2.69
C ASN A 152 -21.06 0.13 -3.66
N ALA A 153 -20.87 1.40 -3.32
CA ALA A 153 -20.07 2.33 -4.14
C ALA A 153 -18.63 1.84 -4.26
N ILE A 154 -18.03 1.42 -3.14
CA ILE A 154 -16.67 0.85 -3.12
C ILE A 154 -16.60 -0.45 -3.95
N LEU A 155 -17.60 -1.32 -3.88
CA LEU A 155 -17.61 -2.56 -4.67
C LEU A 155 -17.76 -2.33 -6.17
N VAL A 156 -18.46 -1.28 -6.60
CA VAL A 156 -18.61 -0.97 -8.03
C VAL A 156 -17.31 -0.43 -8.60
N ASP A 157 -16.61 0.38 -7.82
CA ASP A 157 -15.48 1.18 -8.30
C ASP A 157 -14.10 0.57 -8.02
N THR A 158 -14.02 -0.45 -7.15
CA THR A 158 -12.73 -1.08 -6.80
C THR A 158 -12.60 -2.51 -7.34
N PRO A 159 -11.38 -2.92 -7.74
CA PRO A 159 -11.11 -4.31 -8.12
C PRO A 159 -11.23 -5.28 -6.93
N LEU A 160 -11.52 -4.78 -5.73
CA LEU A 160 -11.79 -5.60 -4.56
C LEU A 160 -13.14 -6.32 -4.63
N ALA A 161 -14.03 -5.92 -5.55
CA ALA A 161 -15.36 -6.52 -5.71
C ALA A 161 -15.36 -8.06 -5.71
N ALA A 162 -14.40 -8.64 -6.43
CA ALA A 162 -14.23 -10.09 -6.54
C ALA A 162 -13.89 -10.77 -5.20
N PHE A 163 -13.30 -10.03 -4.25
CA PHE A 163 -12.90 -10.54 -2.93
C PHE A 163 -14.01 -10.46 -1.88
N PHE A 164 -14.98 -9.57 -2.09
CA PHE A 164 -16.09 -9.32 -1.17
C PHE A 164 -17.31 -10.20 -1.41
N GLN A 165 -17.46 -10.80 -2.60
CA GLN A 165 -18.59 -11.70 -2.92
C GLN A 165 -18.73 -12.87 -1.95
N ASP A 166 -17.61 -13.39 -1.44
CA ASP A 166 -17.59 -14.51 -0.49
C ASP A 166 -17.71 -14.07 0.99
N CYS A 167 -17.72 -12.75 1.25
CA CYS A 167 -17.61 -12.22 2.61
C CYS A 167 -18.93 -11.78 3.24
N LEU A 168 -20.02 -11.58 2.49
CA LEU A 168 -21.23 -10.94 3.02
C LEU A 168 -22.51 -11.78 2.91
N SER A 169 -23.12 -12.02 4.06
CA SER A 169 -24.57 -12.14 4.22
C SER A 169 -25.14 -10.76 4.54
N GLU A 170 -26.27 -10.38 3.94
CA GLU A 170 -26.87 -9.02 3.93
C GLU A 170 -27.16 -8.37 5.32
N ASN A 171 -26.94 -9.06 6.45
CA ASN A 171 -27.27 -8.56 7.79
C ASN A 171 -26.05 -8.24 8.69
N ASP A 172 -24.83 -8.26 8.15
CA ASP A 172 -23.60 -8.34 8.96
C ASP A 172 -22.74 -7.05 9.01
N LEU A 173 -23.28 -5.84 8.87
CA LEU A 173 -22.46 -4.61 8.98
C LEU A 173 -22.41 -4.05 10.42
N ASP A 174 -22.02 -4.90 11.38
CA ASP A 174 -21.72 -4.50 12.77
C ASP A 174 -20.20 -4.44 13.01
N GLU A 175 -19.73 -3.72 14.03
CA GLU A 175 -18.29 -3.56 14.34
C GLU A 175 -17.53 -4.89 14.42
N MET A 176 -18.09 -5.88 15.12
CA MET A 176 -17.51 -7.22 15.23
C MET A 176 -17.41 -7.92 13.87
N ASN A 177 -18.39 -7.70 13.01
CA ASN A 177 -18.41 -8.27 11.68
C ASN A 177 -17.45 -7.55 10.73
N ILE A 178 -17.15 -6.26 10.95
CA ILE A 178 -16.13 -5.53 10.18
C ILE A 178 -14.73 -6.08 10.44
N GLU A 179 -14.39 -6.41 11.68
CA GLU A 179 -13.09 -7.02 11.97
C GLU A 179 -12.99 -8.45 11.39
N ILE A 180 -14.07 -9.22 11.47
CA ILE A 180 -14.16 -10.54 10.82
C ILE A 180 -14.03 -10.38 9.30
N MET A 181 -14.67 -9.37 8.72
CA MET A 181 -14.60 -9.04 7.30
C MET A 181 -13.17 -8.63 6.91
N ARG A 182 -12.48 -7.77 7.69
CA ARG A 182 -11.07 -7.43 7.48
C ARG A 182 -10.23 -8.70 7.40
N ASN A 183 -10.36 -9.59 8.38
CA ASN A 183 -9.57 -10.81 8.46
C ASN A 183 -9.91 -11.79 7.34
N LYS A 184 -11.18 -11.94 6.96
CA LYS A 184 -11.59 -12.77 5.81
C LYS A 184 -11.07 -12.21 4.49
N LEU A 185 -11.20 -10.91 4.25
CA LEU A 185 -10.71 -10.27 3.02
C LEU A 185 -9.21 -10.39 2.87
N TYR A 186 -8.47 -10.10 3.95
CA TYR A 186 -7.02 -10.23 3.95
C TYR A 186 -6.59 -11.68 3.73
N LYS A 187 -7.16 -12.62 4.50
CA LYS A 187 -6.70 -14.00 4.55
C LYS A 187 -7.21 -14.87 3.40
N ALA A 188 -8.52 -14.90 3.20
CA ALA A 188 -9.16 -15.83 2.28
C ALA A 188 -9.12 -15.31 0.84
N SER A 189 -9.34 -14.01 0.65
CA SER A 189 -9.54 -13.49 -0.69
C SER A 189 -8.26 -12.89 -1.27
N TYR A 190 -7.64 -11.94 -0.56
CA TYR A 190 -6.48 -11.20 -1.05
C TYR A 190 -5.19 -12.05 -1.08
N LEU A 191 -4.79 -12.63 0.06
CA LEU A 191 -3.54 -13.40 0.13
C LEU A 191 -3.60 -14.66 -0.74
N GLU A 192 -4.73 -15.35 -0.80
CA GLU A 192 -4.89 -16.54 -1.65
C GLU A 192 -4.85 -16.17 -3.14
N ALA A 193 -5.53 -15.10 -3.55
CA ALA A 193 -5.47 -14.63 -4.92
C ALA A 193 -4.07 -14.15 -5.31
N PHE A 194 -3.36 -13.47 -4.40
CA PHE A 194 -2.00 -13.00 -4.66
C PHE A 194 -1.00 -14.17 -4.72
N TYR A 195 -1.19 -15.20 -3.88
CA TYR A 195 -0.41 -16.43 -3.94
C TYR A 195 -0.63 -17.17 -5.27
N LYS A 196 -1.90 -17.37 -5.69
CA LYS A 196 -2.24 -17.99 -6.98
C LYS A 196 -1.71 -17.18 -8.17
N PHE A 197 -1.73 -15.85 -8.07
CA PHE A 197 -1.14 -14.99 -9.09
C PHE A 197 0.39 -15.22 -9.19
N CYS A 198 1.10 -15.22 -8.05
CA CYS A 198 2.54 -15.47 -8.02
C CYS A 198 2.89 -16.88 -8.55
N GLU A 199 2.09 -17.90 -8.20
CA GLU A 199 2.25 -19.26 -8.73
C GLU A 199 2.06 -19.33 -10.25
N LYS A 200 1.05 -18.60 -10.77
CA LYS A 200 0.80 -18.51 -12.22
C LYS A 200 1.93 -17.83 -12.98
N GLN A 201 2.58 -16.82 -12.39
CA GLN A 201 3.75 -16.18 -13.00
C GLN A 201 4.94 -17.15 -13.08
N GLY A 202 5.10 -18.01 -12.06
CA GLY A 202 6.14 -19.04 -12.03
C GLY A 202 7.57 -18.47 -11.96
N GLY A 203 8.56 -19.35 -12.13
CA GLY A 203 9.98 -19.01 -12.11
C GLY A 203 10.46 -18.41 -10.79
N THR A 204 11.49 -17.57 -10.86
CA THR A 204 12.12 -16.94 -9.69
C THR A 204 11.14 -16.08 -8.88
N THR A 205 10.17 -15.43 -9.54
CA THR A 205 9.14 -14.63 -8.86
C THR A 205 8.30 -15.48 -7.92
N ALA A 206 7.86 -16.67 -8.36
CA ALA A 206 7.09 -17.58 -7.52
C ALA A 206 7.94 -18.12 -6.36
N GLU A 207 9.19 -18.51 -6.61
CA GLU A 207 10.08 -19.07 -5.59
C GLU A 207 10.39 -18.09 -4.45
N ILE A 208 10.54 -16.79 -4.76
CA ILE A 208 10.85 -15.77 -3.76
C ILE A 208 9.58 -15.21 -3.09
N MET A 209 8.50 -14.97 -3.84
CA MET A 209 7.30 -14.35 -3.26
C MET A 209 6.49 -15.31 -2.38
N ARG A 210 6.44 -16.61 -2.70
CA ARG A 210 5.71 -17.61 -1.90
C ARG A 210 6.09 -17.61 -0.42
N PRO A 211 7.37 -17.78 -0.03
CA PRO A 211 7.75 -17.78 1.38
C PRO A 211 7.46 -16.44 2.07
N ILE A 212 7.57 -15.32 1.35
CA ILE A 212 7.24 -13.99 1.90
C ILE A 212 5.73 -13.90 2.21
N LEU A 213 4.89 -14.40 1.31
CA LEU A 213 3.44 -14.42 1.50
C LEU A 213 3.00 -15.40 2.59
N GLU A 214 3.66 -16.54 2.70
CA GLU A 214 3.43 -17.51 3.78
C GLU A 214 3.77 -16.90 5.15
N VAL A 215 4.91 -16.22 5.29
CA VAL A 215 5.27 -15.51 6.52
C VAL A 215 4.25 -14.42 6.85
N ARG A 216 3.80 -13.65 5.86
CA ARG A 216 2.79 -12.61 6.06
C ARG A 216 1.43 -13.19 6.47
N ASN A 217 1.02 -14.33 5.90
CA ASN A 217 -0.19 -15.05 6.30
C ASN A 217 -0.08 -15.54 7.77
N ILE A 218 1.09 -16.06 8.15
CA ILE A 218 1.38 -16.47 9.53
C ILE A 218 1.33 -15.27 10.50
N GLN A 219 1.92 -14.12 10.14
CA GLN A 219 1.86 -12.93 11.00
C GLN A 219 0.43 -12.40 11.16
N SER A 220 -0.39 -12.47 10.11
CA SER A 220 -1.81 -12.08 10.18
C SER A 220 -2.69 -13.01 11.03
N LEU A 221 -2.19 -14.19 11.45
CA LEU A 221 -2.89 -15.08 12.38
C LEU A 221 -2.73 -14.67 13.86
N PHE A 222 -1.78 -13.77 14.16
CA PHE A 222 -1.47 -13.34 15.54
C PHE A 222 -1.96 -11.92 15.86
N ILE A 223 -2.72 -11.30 14.95
CA ILE A 223 -3.36 -9.98 15.10
C ILE A 223 -4.87 -10.18 15.06
#